data_AF-A0A1M5MZU5-F1
#
_entry.id   AF-A0A1M5MZU5-F1
#
_cell.length_a   1.000
_cell.length_b   1.000
_cell.length_c   1.000
_cell.angle_alpha   90.00
_cell.angle_beta   90.00
_cell.angle_gamma   90.00
#
_symmetry.space_group_name_H-M   'P 1'
#
loop_
_entity.id
_entity.type
_entity.pdbx_description
1 polymer ?
#
loop_
_entity_poly.entity_id
_entity_poly.type
_entity_poly.pdbx_seq_one_letter_code
_entity_poly.pdbx_strand_id
1 'polypeptide(L)'
;MKAIWNNTVIAESNETVVIENNHYFPAESIKKEYFKSSDTHTTCPWKGVASYYTIDVEGKENVDAAWFYPETSELAKSIKGYVAFWKGVTVEE
;
A
#
# COMPACT_ATOMS: atom_id res chain seq x y z
N MET A 1 3.55 -5.29 12.60
CA MET A 1 2.59 -5.36 11.47
C MET A 1 3.26 -5.93 10.24
N LYS A 2 2.61 -6.91 9.62
CA LYS A 2 3.01 -7.58 8.39
C LYS A 2 1.86 -7.54 7.40
N ALA A 3 2.16 -7.18 6.16
CA ALA A 3 1.26 -7.37 5.03
C ALA A 3 1.66 -8.67 4.32
N ILE A 4 0.71 -9.59 4.18
CA ILE A 4 0.93 -10.95 3.69
C ILE A 4 0.01 -11.22 2.51
N TRP A 5 0.58 -11.70 1.40
CA TRP A 5 -0.18 -12.17 0.25
C TRP A 5 0.49 -13.41 -0.35
N ASN A 6 -0.33 -14.40 -0.74
CA ASN A 6 0.16 -15.69 -1.26
C ASN A 6 1.24 -16.31 -0.35
N ASN A 7 0.98 -16.35 0.96
CA ASN A 7 1.89 -16.86 2.01
C ASN A 7 3.27 -16.14 2.09
N THR A 8 3.41 -14.98 1.47
CA THR A 8 4.64 -14.19 1.44
C THR A 8 4.43 -12.86 2.15
N VAL A 9 5.33 -12.52 3.08
CA VAL A 9 5.37 -11.19 3.70
C VAL A 9 5.89 -10.20 2.66
N ILE A 10 5.03 -9.30 2.20
CA ILE A 10 5.34 -8.29 1.16
C ILE A 10 5.67 -6.91 1.75
N ALA A 11 5.32 -6.67 3.01
CA ALA A 11 5.76 -5.50 3.78
C ALA A 11 5.76 -5.81 5.28
N GLU A 12 6.65 -5.19 6.04
CA GLU A 12 6.73 -5.36 7.49
C GLU A 12 7.24 -4.10 8.16
N SER A 13 6.49 -3.56 9.12
CA SER A 13 6.88 -2.37 9.88
C SER A 13 6.18 -2.32 11.24
N ASN A 14 6.82 -1.65 12.19
CA ASN A 14 6.21 -1.24 13.46
C ASN A 14 5.77 0.24 13.45
N GLU A 15 6.02 0.96 12.35
CA GLU A 15 5.81 2.41 12.21
C GLU A 15 4.66 2.70 11.24
N THR A 16 3.63 1.86 11.24
CA THR A 16 2.45 2.08 10.38
C THR A 16 1.57 3.19 10.93
N VAL A 17 0.99 3.99 10.04
CA VAL A 17 -0.05 4.98 10.38
C VAL A 17 -1.43 4.40 10.07
N VAL A 18 -2.40 4.53 10.98
CA VAL A 18 -3.76 4.01 10.77
C VAL A 18 -4.71 5.13 10.37
N ILE A 19 -5.37 5.00 9.22
CA ILE A 19 -6.43 5.90 8.75
C ILE A 19 -7.57 5.06 8.18
N GLU A 20 -8.81 5.32 8.63
CA GLU A 20 -10.02 4.62 8.17
C GLU A 20 -9.86 3.08 8.22
N ASN A 21 -9.27 2.57 9.32
CA ASN A 21 -8.95 1.15 9.55
C ASN A 21 -7.93 0.53 8.57
N ASN A 22 -7.24 1.34 7.77
CA ASN A 22 -6.14 0.86 6.92
C ASN A 22 -4.80 1.18 7.58
N HIS A 23 -3.91 0.20 7.62
CA HIS A 23 -2.50 0.42 7.96
C HIS A 23 -1.75 0.91 6.73
N TYR A 24 -1.16 2.08 6.87
CA TYR A 24 -0.25 2.67 5.90
C TYR A 24 1.18 2.38 6.34
N PHE A 25 1.90 1.64 5.51
CA PHE A 25 3.27 1.22 5.72
C PHE A 25 4.25 2.25 5.11
N PRO A 26 5.35 2.62 5.79
CA PRO A 26 6.38 3.44 5.19
C PRO A 26 6.87 2.85 3.86
N ALA A 27 7.18 3.70 2.88
CA ALA A 27 7.60 3.26 1.54
C ALA A 27 8.87 2.40 1.54
N GLU A 28 9.72 2.53 2.55
CA GLU A 28 10.92 1.71 2.75
C GLU A 28 10.63 0.31 3.32
N SER A 29 9.46 0.12 3.92
CA SER A 29 9.07 -1.13 4.57
C SER A 29 8.39 -2.14 3.62
N ILE A 30 8.11 -1.73 2.38
CA ILE A 30 7.62 -2.64 1.34
C ILE A 30 8.80 -3.33 0.65
N LYS A 31 8.63 -4.62 0.33
CA LYS A 31 9.60 -5.41 -0.41
C LYS A 31 9.38 -5.21 -1.91
N LYS A 32 10.04 -4.18 -2.46
CA LYS A 32 9.84 -3.67 -3.83
C LYS A 32 9.91 -4.73 -4.92
N GLU A 33 10.62 -5.83 -4.70
CA GLU A 33 10.69 -6.97 -5.62
C GLU A 33 9.31 -7.59 -5.95
N TYR A 34 8.31 -7.42 -5.07
CA TYR A 34 6.95 -7.90 -5.26
C TYR A 34 5.99 -6.86 -5.84
N PHE A 35 6.46 -5.66 -6.21
CA PHE A 35 5.59 -4.56 -6.63
C PHE A 35 5.92 -4.09 -8.05
N LYS A 36 4.87 -3.99 -8.86
CA LYS A 36 4.89 -3.41 -10.20
C LYS A 36 4.05 -2.14 -10.21
N SER A 37 4.58 -1.07 -10.80
CA SER A 37 3.81 0.17 -11.01
C SER A 37 2.55 -0.12 -11.84
N SER A 38 1.47 0.57 -11.50
CA SER A 38 0.23 0.56 -12.27
C SER A 38 -0.07 1.97 -12.77
N ASP A 39 -0.70 2.06 -13.95
CA ASP A 39 -1.22 3.31 -14.51
C ASP A 39 -2.58 3.69 -13.90
N THR A 40 -3.13 2.86 -13.01
CA THR A 40 -4.38 3.15 -12.32
C THR A 40 -4.17 4.31 -11.35
N HIS A 41 -5.10 5.26 -11.39
CA HIS A 41 -5.19 6.37 -10.44
C HIS A 41 -6.64 6.62 -10.04
N THR A 42 -6.84 7.03 -8.78
CA THR A 42 -8.17 7.45 -8.29
C THR A 42 -8.04 8.70 -7.44
N THR A 43 -9.10 9.52 -7.40
CA THR A 43 -9.10 10.77 -6.64
C THR A 43 -9.94 10.62 -5.38
N CYS A 44 -9.34 10.90 -4.22
CA CYS A 44 -10.03 11.03 -2.96
C CYS A 44 -10.17 12.53 -2.61
N PRO A 45 -11.38 13.04 -2.31
CA PRO A 45 -11.60 14.48 -2.07
C PRO A 45 -10.72 15.09 -0.99
N TRP A 46 -10.33 14.31 0.02
CA TRP A 46 -9.57 14.81 1.16
C TRP A 46 -8.15 14.26 1.25
N LYS A 47 -7.82 13.13 0.63
CA LYS A 47 -6.46 12.56 0.68
C LYS A 47 -5.58 13.03 -0.47
N GLY A 48 -6.13 13.20 -1.67
CA GLY A 48 -5.37 13.48 -2.89
C GLY A 48 -5.60 12.43 -3.98
N VAL A 49 -4.66 12.34 -4.92
CA VAL A 49 -4.67 11.34 -6.00
C VAL A 49 -3.92 10.09 -5.53
N ALA A 50 -4.62 8.96 -5.47
CA ALA A 50 -4.02 7.67 -5.22
C ALA A 50 -3.37 7.12 -6.50
N SER A 51 -2.23 6.47 -6.32
CA SER A 51 -1.57 5.61 -7.30
C SER A 51 -1.54 4.18 -6.77
N TYR A 52 -1.43 3.22 -7.68
CA TYR A 52 -1.54 1.80 -7.34
C TYR A 52 -0.29 1.01 -7.74
N TYR A 53 -0.08 -0.10 -7.03
CA TYR A 53 0.84 -1.15 -7.41
C TYR A 53 0.09 -2.45 -7.63
N THR A 54 0.48 -3.19 -8.66
CA THR A 54 0.18 -4.61 -8.80
C THR A 54 1.20 -5.40 -7.99
N ILE A 55 0.72 -6.30 -7.14
CA ILE A 55 1.59 -7.21 -6.39
C ILE A 55 1.86 -8.44 -7.25
N ASP A 56 3.11 -8.85 -7.39
CA ASP A 56 3.53 -10.08 -8.04
C ASP A 56 4.32 -10.95 -7.06
N VAL A 57 3.84 -12.15 -6.79
CA VAL A 57 4.55 -13.14 -5.97
C VAL A 57 4.57 -14.44 -6.75
N GLU A 58 5.77 -14.86 -7.15
CA GLU A 58 6.02 -16.11 -7.89
C GLU A 58 5.17 -16.23 -9.17
N GLY A 59 4.97 -15.12 -9.89
CA GLY A 59 4.20 -15.09 -11.15
C GLY A 59 2.68 -15.08 -10.97
N LYS A 60 2.19 -15.01 -9.72
CA LYS A 60 0.79 -14.69 -9.45
C LYS A 60 0.67 -13.18 -9.27
N GLU A 61 -0.26 -12.57 -9.99
CA GLU A 61 -0.50 -11.13 -9.92
C GLU A 61 -1.78 -10.80 -9.14
N ASN A 62 -1.70 -9.78 -8.28
CA ASN A 62 -2.84 -9.13 -7.64
C ASN A 62 -2.89 -7.67 -8.11
N VAL A 63 -3.71 -7.43 -9.12
CA VAL A 63 -3.76 -6.16 -9.83
C VAL A 63 -4.27 -5.05 -8.93
N ASP A 64 -3.53 -3.94 -8.88
CA ASP A 64 -3.84 -2.75 -8.08
C ASP A 64 -4.12 -3.08 -6.62
N ALA A 65 -3.40 -4.04 -6.02
CA ALA A 65 -3.68 -4.56 -4.69
C ALA A 65 -2.99 -3.79 -3.55
N ALA A 66 -2.12 -2.85 -3.90
CA ALA A 66 -1.62 -1.85 -2.98
C ALA A 66 -1.84 -0.44 -3.56
N TRP A 67 -2.07 0.53 -2.69
CA TRP A 67 -2.23 1.93 -3.09
C TRP A 67 -1.45 2.86 -2.18
N PHE A 68 -1.11 4.03 -2.71
CA PHE A 68 -0.37 5.07 -2.01
C PHE A 68 -0.75 6.43 -2.57
N TYR A 69 -0.42 7.49 -1.83
CA TYR A 69 -0.64 8.87 -2.27
C TYR A 69 0.72 9.55 -2.49
N PRO A 70 1.19 9.70 -3.75
CA PRO A 70 2.46 10.38 -4.03
C PRO A 70 2.46 11.81 -3.52
N GLU A 71 1.31 12.48 -3.66
CA GLU A 71 1.03 13.81 -3.12
C GLU A 71 -0.26 13.75 -2.30
N THR A 72 -0.28 14.45 -1.16
CA THR A 72 -1.39 14.45 -0.22
C THR A 72 -1.86 15.85 0.10
N SER A 73 -3.12 16.01 0.49
CA SER A 73 -3.58 17.23 1.15
C SER A 73 -2.88 17.44 2.50
N GLU A 74 -3.01 18.64 3.07
CA GLU A 74 -2.54 18.97 4.41
C GLU A 74 -3.01 17.99 5.49
N LEU A 75 -4.28 17.55 5.39
CA LEU A 75 -4.90 16.65 6.37
C LEU A 75 -4.39 15.21 6.28
N ALA A 76 -3.80 14.81 5.16
CA ALA A 76 -3.30 13.47 4.90
C ALA A 76 -1.77 13.39 4.81
N LYS A 77 -1.04 14.45 5.21
CA LYS A 77 0.42 14.53 5.12
C LYS A 77 1.16 13.37 5.80
N SER A 78 0.61 12.82 6.87
CA SER A 78 1.23 11.72 7.63
C SER A 78 1.34 10.41 6.82
N ILE A 79 0.58 10.26 5.74
CA ILE A 79 0.60 9.06 4.88
C ILE A 79 1.16 9.34 3.48
N LYS A 80 1.80 10.50 3.27
CA LYS A 80 2.40 10.84 1.96
C LYS A 80 3.44 9.78 1.59
N GLY A 81 3.23 9.11 0.46
CA GLY A 81 4.07 8.02 -0.03
C GLY A 81 3.93 6.69 0.72
N TYR A 82 3.13 6.61 1.78
CA TYR A 82 2.92 5.36 2.50
C TYR A 82 1.96 4.45 1.72
N VAL A 83 2.13 3.14 1.89
CA VAL A 83 1.46 2.10 1.11
C VAL A 83 0.46 1.35 1.98
N ALA A 84 -0.78 1.23 1.51
CA ALA A 84 -1.81 0.40 2.13
C ALA A 84 -2.28 -0.70 1.18
N PHE A 85 -2.98 -1.71 1.71
CA PHE A 85 -3.23 -2.99 1.01
C PHE A 85 -4.68 -3.46 1.12
N TRP A 86 -5.17 -4.15 0.08
CA TRP A 86 -6.52 -4.73 0.02
C TRP A 86 -6.54 -5.97 -0.90
N LYS A 87 -7.71 -6.38 -1.39
CA LYS A 87 -7.88 -7.49 -2.36
C LYS A 87 -7.22 -8.80 -1.88
N GLY A 88 -7.47 -9.16 -0.62
CA GLY A 88 -6.99 -10.42 -0.05
C GLY A 88 -5.56 -10.38 0.51
N VAL A 89 -4.90 -9.22 0.52
CA VAL A 89 -3.72 -9.02 1.38
C VAL A 89 -4.18 -9.00 2.83
N THR A 90 -3.58 -9.87 3.65
CA THR A 90 -3.84 -9.91 5.10
C THR A 90 -2.88 -8.97 5.81
N VAL A 91 -3.38 -8.18 6.75
CA VAL A 91 -2.56 -7.29 7.57
C VAL A 91 -2.74 -7.71 9.04
N GLU A 92 -1.67 -8.21 9.65
CA GLU A 92 -1.66 -8.75 11.01
C GLU A 92 -0.38 -8.34 11.76
N GLU A 93 -0.34 -8.54 13.08
CA GLU A 93 0.78 -8.08 13.94
C GLU A 93 2.11 -8.79 13.64
#